data_AF-A0A536CGJ4-F1
#
_entry.id   AF-A0A536CGJ4-F1
#
_cell.length_a   1.000
_cell.length_b   1.000
_cell.length_c   1.000
_cell.angle_alpha   90.00
_cell.angle_beta   90.00
_cell.angle_gamma   90.00
#
_symmetry.space_group_name_H-M   'P 1'
#
loop_
_entity.id
_entity.type
_entity.pdbx_description
1 polymer ?
#
loop_
_entity_poly.entity_id
_entity_poly.type
_entity_poly.pdbx_seq_one_letter_code
_entity_poly.pdbx_strand_id
1 'polypeptide(L)'
;MSKTPTEELEVVTMRLPSPLLDRARRDSEERGRPFAHSVRAALEIFFFHNIAREMAQTMTDDMKDLGVTREDYFRSLVDARYRQLIAKQALAEAKKGSATKNR
;
A
#
# COMPACT_ATOMS: atom_id res chain seq x y z
N MET A 1 -16.20 -11.27 17.55
CA MET A 1 -16.08 -9.82 17.28
C MET A 1 -14.70 -9.56 16.69
N SER A 2 -14.56 -9.67 15.38
CA SER A 2 -13.29 -9.43 14.67
C SER A 2 -12.93 -7.95 14.79
N LYS A 3 -11.79 -7.65 15.43
CA LYS A 3 -11.25 -6.29 15.50
C LYS A 3 -10.96 -5.82 14.07
N THR A 4 -11.74 -4.86 13.57
CA THR A 4 -11.38 -4.10 12.39
C THR A 4 -9.99 -3.51 12.64
N PRO A 5 -8.99 -3.72 11.77
CA PRO A 5 -7.67 -3.12 11.97
C PRO A 5 -7.88 -1.60 11.94
N THR A 6 -7.65 -0.94 13.08
CA THR A 6 -7.52 0.51 13.10
C THR A 6 -6.21 0.81 12.40
N GLU A 7 -6.26 1.43 11.21
CA GLU A 7 -5.06 1.88 10.51
C GLU A 7 -4.34 2.87 11.43
N GLU A 8 -3.23 2.45 12.04
CA GLU A 8 -2.34 3.35 12.77
C GLU A 8 -1.67 4.27 11.74
N LEU A 9 -2.16 5.50 11.64
CA LEU A 9 -1.56 6.54 10.82
C LEU A 9 -0.26 7.01 11.50
N GLU A 10 0.87 6.46 11.07
CA GLU A 10 2.18 6.94 11.51
C GLU A 10 2.50 8.28 10.82
N VAL A 11 2.64 9.34 11.61
CA VAL A 11 3.02 10.67 11.10
C VAL A 11 4.54 10.74 10.99
N VAL A 12 5.04 10.70 9.75
CA VAL A 12 6.47 10.80 9.46
C VAL A 12 6.82 12.20 8.99
N THR A 13 7.85 12.81 9.60
CA THR A 13 8.41 14.07 9.12
C THR A 13 9.50 13.78 8.09
N MET A 14 9.33 14.28 6.86
CA MET A 14 10.30 14.14 5.78
C MET A 14 10.84 15.49 5.33
N ARG A 15 12.13 15.54 5.00
CA ARG A 15 12.76 16.71 4.39
C ARG A 15 12.84 16.52 2.88
N LEU A 16 12.22 17.43 2.13
CA LEU A 16 12.25 17.45 0.67
C LEU A 16 12.85 18.79 0.18
N PRO A 17 13.50 18.81 -0.99
CA PRO A 17 13.95 20.05 -1.63
C PRO A 17 12.80 21.06 -1.82
N SER A 18 13.06 22.34 -1.55
CA SER A 18 12.06 23.41 -1.65
C SER A 18 11.30 23.46 -2.98
N PRO A 19 11.93 23.29 -4.16
CA PRO A 19 11.19 23.33 -5.43
C PRO A 19 10.09 22.27 -5.56
N LEU A 20 10.28 21.10 -4.92
CA LEU A 20 9.27 20.03 -4.91
C LEU A 20 8.12 20.37 -3.97
N LEU A 21 8.43 20.97 -2.82
CA LEU A 21 7.42 21.46 -1.87
C LEU A 21 6.58 22.57 -2.49
N ASP A 22 7.19 23.49 -3.22
CA ASP A 22 6.51 24.61 -3.89
C ASP A 22 5.59 24.12 -5.02
N ARG A 23 5.98 23.05 -5.72
CA ARG A 23 5.13 22.41 -6.72
C ARG A 23 3.94 21.69 -6.07
N ALA A 24 4.17 20.95 -4.98
CA ALA A 24 3.11 20.27 -4.25
C ALA A 24 2.09 21.24 -3.62
N ARG A 25 2.53 22.43 -3.20
CA ARG A 25 1.62 23.51 -2.75
C ARG A 25 0.73 24.02 -3.88
N ARG A 26 1.30 24.30 -5.06
CA ARG A 26 0.52 24.70 -6.23
C ARG A 26 -0.51 23.65 -6.63
N ASP A 27 -0.12 22.39 -6.68
CA ASP A 27 -1.06 21.27 -6.96
C ASP A 27 -2.17 21.16 -5.91
N SER A 28 -1.87 21.45 -4.64
CA SER A 28 -2.84 21.49 -3.54
C SER A 28 -3.86 22.61 -3.72
N GLU A 29 -3.40 23.81 -4.07
CA GLU A 29 -4.25 24.98 -4.34
C GLU A 29 -5.13 24.79 -5.58
N GLU A 30 -4.54 24.33 -6.70
CA GLU A 30 -5.25 24.09 -7.96
C GLU A 30 -6.36 23.05 -7.83
N ARG A 31 -6.14 22.01 -7.01
CA ARG A 31 -7.10 20.91 -6.82
C ARG A 31 -8.02 21.11 -5.63
N GLY A 32 -7.84 22.17 -4.83
CA GLY A 32 -8.58 22.42 -3.59
C GLY A 32 -8.43 21.31 -2.56
N ARG A 33 -7.28 20.63 -2.51
CA ARG A 33 -7.01 19.51 -1.59
C ARG A 33 -5.91 19.85 -0.59
N PRO A 34 -5.87 19.25 0.61
CA PRO A 34 -4.80 19.50 1.58
C PRO A 34 -3.41 19.17 1.02
N PHE A 35 -2.39 19.95 1.39
CA PHE A 35 -1.01 19.77 0.95
C PHE A 35 -0.47 18.33 1.13
N ALA A 36 -0.78 17.71 2.27
CA ALA A 36 -0.39 16.32 2.55
C ALA A 36 -0.97 15.32 1.54
N HIS A 37 -2.14 15.60 0.96
CA HIS A 37 -2.74 14.78 -0.08
C HIS A 37 -1.94 14.84 -1.38
N SER A 38 -1.46 16.04 -1.76
CA SER A 38 -0.60 16.22 -2.94
C SER A 38 0.74 15.51 -2.78
N VAL A 39 1.34 15.55 -1.58
CA VAL A 39 2.58 14.82 -1.26
C VAL A 39 2.36 13.31 -1.34
N ARG A 40 1.25 12.79 -0.78
CA ARG A 40 0.89 11.37 -0.86
C ARG A 40 0.73 10.90 -2.31
N ALA A 41 -0.03 11.65 -3.11
CA ALA A 41 -0.24 11.34 -4.52
C ALA A 41 1.08 11.33 -5.31
N ALA A 42 2.01 12.24 -5.02
CA ALA A 42 3.32 12.27 -5.67
C ALA A 42 4.18 11.04 -5.31
N LEU A 43 4.16 10.60 -4.04
CA LEU A 43 4.85 9.39 -3.60
C LEU A 43 4.26 8.13 -4.24
N GLU A 44 2.93 8.05 -4.33
CA GLU A 44 2.24 6.97 -5.05
C GLU A 44 2.65 6.95 -6.52
N ILE A 45 2.61 8.10 -7.21
CA ILE A 45 3.03 8.22 -8.61
C ILE A 45 4.49 7.80 -8.81
N PHE A 46 5.39 8.19 -7.90
CA PHE A 46 6.80 7.78 -7.94
C PHE A 46 6.96 6.26 -7.78
N PHE A 47 6.21 5.67 -6.85
CA PHE A 47 6.20 4.23 -6.67
C PHE A 47 5.70 3.52 -7.95
N PHE A 48 4.63 4.03 -8.56
CA PHE A 48 4.09 3.48 -9.80
C PHE A 48 4.96 3.70 -11.04
N HIS A 49 5.71 4.81 -11.12
CA HIS A 49 6.67 5.02 -12.20
C HIS A 49 7.81 3.99 -12.19
N ASN A 50 8.15 3.46 -11.03
CA ASN A 50 9.17 2.42 -10.89
C ASN A 50 8.60 1.00 -11.05
N ILE A 51 7.29 0.84 -11.24
CA ILE A 51 6.70 -0.44 -11.67
C ILE A 51 6.97 -0.60 -13.17
N ALA A 52 7.42 -1.80 -13.57
CA ALA A 52 7.60 -2.12 -14.98
C ALA A 52 6.31 -1.84 -15.76
N ARG A 53 6.40 -1.17 -16.92
CA ARG A 53 5.24 -0.71 -17.70
C ARG A 53 4.23 -1.82 -17.96
N GLU A 54 4.70 -3.03 -18.21
CA GLU A 54 3.86 -4.22 -18.39
C GLU A 54 3.04 -4.55 -17.15
N MET A 55 3.66 -4.52 -15.96
CA MET A 55 2.95 -4.73 -14.69
C MET A 55 1.90 -3.64 -14.44
N ALA A 56 2.24 -2.38 -14.72
CA ALA A 56 1.29 -1.27 -14.55
C ALA A 56 0.07 -1.41 -15.48
N GLN A 57 0.29 -1.89 -16.71
CA GLN A 57 -0.77 -2.16 -17.67
C GLN A 57 -1.66 -3.31 -17.19
N THR A 58 -1.07 -4.44 -16.81
CA THR A 58 -1.80 -5.61 -16.29
C THR A 58 -2.68 -5.24 -15.09
N MET A 59 -2.16 -4.47 -14.14
CA MET A 59 -2.94 -4.02 -12.98
C MET A 59 -4.07 -3.07 -13.39
N THR A 60 -3.85 -2.24 -14.40
CA THR A 60 -4.88 -1.30 -14.90
C THR A 60 -6.03 -2.03 -15.57
N ASP A 61 -5.75 -3.07 -16.34
CA ASP A 61 -6.77 -3.86 -17.02
C ASP A 61 -7.57 -4.69 -16.02
N ASP A 62 -6.89 -5.34 -15.06
CA ASP A 62 -7.55 -6.09 -13.98
C ASP A 62 -8.45 -5.20 -13.10
N MET A 63 -8.01 -3.96 -12.80
CA MET A 63 -8.87 -2.98 -12.10
C MET A 63 -10.16 -2.66 -12.87
N LYS A 64 -10.08 -2.53 -14.19
CA LYS A 64 -11.25 -2.27 -15.04
C LYS A 64 -12.19 -3.46 -15.06
N ASP A 65 -11.64 -4.67 -15.20
CA ASP A 65 -12.42 -5.91 -15.25
C ASP A 65 -13.16 -6.16 -13.93
N LEU A 66 -12.51 -5.84 -12.81
CA LEU A 66 -13.10 -5.94 -11.47
C LEU A 66 -14.03 -4.77 -11.11
N GLY A 67 -14.01 -3.67 -11.89
CA GLY A 67 -14.81 -2.48 -11.64
C GLY A 67 -14.50 -1.78 -10.32
N VAL A 68 -13.26 -1.91 -9.82
CA VAL A 68 -12.84 -1.39 -8.52
C VAL A 68 -12.05 -0.10 -8.65
N THR A 69 -12.08 0.72 -7.61
CA THR A 69 -11.18 1.87 -7.54
C THR A 69 -9.74 1.39 -7.33
N ARG A 70 -8.79 2.26 -7.66
CA ARG A 70 -7.36 1.99 -7.43
C ARG A 70 -7.09 1.66 -5.96
N GLU A 71 -7.68 2.42 -5.03
CA GLU A 71 -7.49 2.22 -3.59
C GLU A 71 -7.97 0.84 -3.15
N ASP A 72 -9.17 0.45 -3.58
CA ASP A 72 -9.75 -0.86 -3.26
C ASP A 72 -8.93 -2.02 -3.84
N TYR A 73 -8.40 -1.84 -5.05
CA TYR A 73 -7.53 -2.81 -5.70
C TYR A 73 -6.22 -3.01 -4.92
N PHE A 74 -5.57 -1.92 -4.49
CA PHE A 74 -4.36 -2.05 -3.67
C PHE A 74 -4.64 -2.69 -2.32
N ARG A 75 -5.73 -2.31 -1.66
CA ARG A 75 -6.14 -2.91 -0.38
C ARG A 75 -6.36 -4.43 -0.54
N SER A 76 -6.98 -4.88 -1.63
CA SER A 76 -7.21 -6.32 -1.87
C SER A 76 -5.92 -7.11 -2.09
N LEU A 77 -4.97 -6.57 -2.86
CA LEU A 77 -3.66 -7.19 -3.09
C LEU A 77 -2.86 -7.31 -1.78
N VAL A 78 -2.87 -6.25 -0.97
CA VAL A 78 -2.20 -6.23 0.33
C VAL A 78 -2.85 -7.23 1.30
N ASP A 79 -4.19 -7.29 1.37
CA ASP A 79 -4.91 -8.24 2.22
C ASP A 79 -4.61 -9.69 1.81
N ALA A 80 -4.65 -9.99 0.51
CA ALA A 80 -4.32 -11.32 -0.01
C ALA A 80 -2.90 -11.74 0.40
N ARG A 81 -1.93 -10.82 0.31
CA ARG A 81 -0.55 -11.09 0.75
C ARG A 81 -0.46 -11.26 2.27
N TYR A 82 -1.14 -10.42 3.04
CA TYR A 82 -1.15 -10.49 4.50
C TYR A 82 -1.66 -11.84 4.99
N ARG A 83 -2.75 -12.35 4.42
CA ARG A 83 -3.29 -13.69 4.73
C ARG A 83 -2.29 -14.81 4.45
N GLN A 84 -1.56 -14.73 3.33
CA GLN A 84 -0.50 -15.70 3.02
C GLN A 84 0.62 -15.69 4.07
N LEU A 85 1.00 -14.50 4.57
CA LEU A 85 2.02 -14.37 5.61
C LEU A 85 1.57 -14.99 6.94
N ILE A 86 0.33 -14.73 7.36
CA ILE A 86 -0.25 -15.38 8.54
C ILE A 86 -0.25 -16.90 8.39
N ALA A 87 -0.72 -17.41 7.25
CA ALA A 87 -0.76 -18.86 7.00
C ALA A 87 0.65 -19.47 7.04
N LYS A 88 1.65 -18.79 6.46
CA LYS A 88 3.05 -19.23 6.49
C LYS A 88 3.61 -19.27 7.91
N GLN A 89 3.29 -18.28 8.75
CA GLN A 89 3.70 -18.23 10.15
C GLN A 89 3.07 -19.36 10.96
N ALA A 90 1.76 -19.57 10.81
CA ALA A 90 1.05 -20.67 11.47
C ALA A 90 1.63 -22.04 11.10
N LEU A 91 1.97 -22.25 9.82
CA LEU A 91 2.65 -23.47 9.37
C LEU A 91 4.06 -23.64 9.98
N ALA A 92 4.81 -22.56 10.13
CA ALA A 92 6.13 -22.59 10.75
C ALA A 92 6.05 -22.92 12.24
N GLU A 93 5.06 -22.38 12.96
CA GLU A 93 4.79 -22.68 14.37
C GLU A 93 4.34 -24.14 14.55
N ALA A 94 3.47 -24.65 13.68
CA ALA A 94 3.05 -26.05 13.70
C ALA A 94 4.24 -27.03 13.53
N LYS A 95 5.17 -26.71 12.62
CA LYS A 95 6.40 -27.52 12.41
C LYS A 95 7.37 -27.47 13.60
N LYS A 96 7.47 -26.33 14.29
CA LYS A 96 8.27 -26.22 15.52
C LYS A 96 7.65 -27.02 16.67
N GLY A 97 6.32 -26.96 16.83
CA GLY A 97 5.59 -27.72 17.85
C GLY A 97 5.67 -29.23 17.66
N SER A 98 5.67 -29.73 16.41
CA SER A 98 5.82 -31.16 16.13
C SER A 98 7.23 -31.70 16.39
N ALA A 99 8.27 -30.88 16.23
CA ALA A 99 9.66 -31.27 16.49
C ALA A 99 9.96 -31.46 17.99
N THR A 100 9.29 -30.68 18.86
CA THR A 100 9.45 -30.78 20.32
C THR A 100 8.69 -31.96 20.93
N LYS A 101 7.64 -32.46 20.26
CA LYS A 101 6.77 -33.53 20.79
C LYS A 101 7.26 -34.96 20.50
N ASN A 102 8.23 -35.10 19.60
CA ASN A 102 8.83 -36.39 19.21
C ASN A 102 10.20 -36.64 19.88
N ARG A 103 10.46 -36.02 21.03
CA ARG A 103 11.72 -36.19 21.78
C ARG A 103 11.45 -36.64 23.20
#